data_AF-A0A2P4ZPD3-F1
#
_entry.id   AF-A0A2P4ZPD3-F1
#
_cell.length_a   1.000
_cell.length_b   1.000
_cell.length_c   1.000
_cell.angle_alpha   90.00
_cell.angle_beta   90.00
_cell.angle_gamma   90.00
#
_symmetry.space_group_name_H-M   'P 1'
#
loop_
_entity.id
_entity.type
_entity.pdbx_description
1 polymer ?
#
loop_
_entity_poly.entity_id
_entity_poly.type
_entity_poly.pdbx_seq_one_letter_code
_entity_poly.pdbx_strand_id
1 'polypeptide(L)'
;MMRFIKFLLVSLPAFSSVVQADDCKSNEIQHKDVLKCSCQGHPDKCPALTNCNPICNLSIDNRKTKSCVPGCTDADAPCKGCGIWFSTLCNHIQDCLNKKACDASGKVQQNGPMVWMYLPGGNEPLITTTDRLAGIEEMADHPTIYKDAFNFAQDPKHFEPDSRALVLNSVRARTMEQFHIHKCFRPTTASPRALARLDKAPPNLTKKLVEILPKGPKEPRLWCMSVAKGQGAVTGFVEAIEELFHRGGKDPVCKGRAGAAVIQDNNQRRWGCVTDNQQGPLPYFCAGHNH
;
A
#
# COMPACT_ATOMS: atom_id res chain seq x y z
N MET A 1 44.29 -67.06 -21.13
CA MET A 1 44.39 -66.64 -19.71
C MET A 1 43.82 -65.23 -19.60
N MET A 2 42.62 -65.11 -19.03
CA MET A 2 41.83 -63.86 -18.99
C MET A 2 42.39 -62.87 -17.95
N ARG A 3 42.55 -61.61 -18.37
CA ARG A 3 42.91 -60.47 -17.52
C ARG A 3 41.67 -59.94 -16.81
N PHE A 4 41.67 -59.94 -15.48
CA PHE A 4 40.65 -59.25 -14.67
C PHE A 4 41.11 -57.82 -14.39
N ILE A 5 40.41 -56.83 -14.97
CA ILE A 5 40.56 -55.41 -14.65
C ILE A 5 39.64 -55.12 -13.46
N LYS A 6 40.21 -54.86 -12.28
CA LYS A 6 39.50 -54.35 -11.11
C LYS A 6 39.17 -52.87 -11.35
N PHE A 7 37.91 -52.57 -11.64
CA PHE A 7 37.40 -51.19 -11.56
C PHE A 7 37.14 -50.86 -10.09
N LEU A 8 38.00 -50.01 -9.51
CA LEU A 8 37.73 -49.34 -8.23
C LEU A 8 36.72 -48.21 -8.50
N LEU A 9 35.45 -48.46 -8.20
CA LEU A 9 34.42 -47.43 -8.12
C LEU A 9 34.66 -46.61 -6.85
N VAL A 10 35.33 -45.47 -7.00
CA VAL A 10 35.45 -44.45 -5.95
C VAL A 10 34.11 -43.74 -5.85
N SER A 11 33.29 -44.12 -4.86
CA SER A 11 32.10 -43.38 -4.46
C SER A 11 32.50 -42.08 -3.77
N LEU A 12 32.65 -41.02 -4.57
CA LEU A 12 32.76 -39.65 -4.07
C LEU A 12 31.41 -39.26 -3.42
N PRO A 13 31.37 -38.91 -2.13
CA PRO A 13 30.18 -38.35 -1.53
C PRO A 13 29.95 -36.96 -2.16
N ALA A 14 28.91 -36.85 -2.99
CA ALA A 14 28.41 -35.58 -3.47
C ALA A 14 27.79 -34.82 -2.28
N PHE A 15 28.64 -34.16 -1.48
CA PHE A 15 28.21 -33.12 -0.57
C PHE A 15 27.81 -31.91 -1.41
N SER A 16 26.59 -31.93 -1.94
CA SER A 16 25.94 -30.72 -2.43
C SER A 16 25.67 -29.85 -1.21
N SER A 17 26.63 -29.01 -0.85
CA SER A 17 26.40 -27.89 0.05
C SER A 17 25.34 -27.02 -0.60
N VAL A 18 24.09 -27.14 -0.15
CA VAL A 18 23.03 -26.19 -0.50
C VAL A 18 23.44 -24.88 0.16
N VAL A 19 24.12 -24.01 -0.60
CA VAL A 19 24.35 -22.64 -0.17
C VAL A 19 22.97 -22.02 -0.09
N GLN A 20 22.46 -21.87 1.13
CA GLN A 20 21.23 -21.12 1.36
C GLN A 20 21.50 -19.68 0.92
N ALA A 21 20.74 -19.20 -0.06
CA ALA A 21 20.86 -17.81 -0.49
C ALA A 21 20.59 -16.89 0.70
N ASP A 22 21.43 -15.85 0.84
CA ASP A 22 21.22 -14.83 1.86
C ASP A 22 19.86 -14.15 1.67
N ASP A 23 19.29 -13.66 2.78
CA ASP A 23 18.02 -12.96 2.73
C ASP A 23 18.15 -11.57 2.07
N CYS A 24 17.19 -11.24 1.21
CA CYS A 24 17.16 -9.95 0.51
C CYS A 24 17.12 -8.77 1.50
N LYS A 25 17.98 -7.79 1.27
CA LYS A 25 18.04 -6.50 1.97
C LYS A 25 17.13 -5.48 1.31
N SER A 26 16.77 -4.44 2.05
CA SER A 26 15.95 -3.33 1.56
C SER A 26 16.54 -2.67 0.33
N ASN A 27 17.87 -2.52 0.27
CA ASN A 27 18.53 -1.93 -0.89
C ASN A 27 18.38 -2.80 -2.15
N GLU A 28 18.47 -4.12 -2.00
CA GLU A 28 18.29 -5.08 -3.11
C GLU A 28 16.84 -5.05 -3.62
N ILE A 29 15.85 -5.01 -2.71
CA ILE A 29 14.43 -4.91 -3.07
C ILE A 29 14.15 -3.60 -3.82
N GLN A 30 14.64 -2.47 -3.31
CA GLN A 30 14.44 -1.15 -3.92
C GLN A 30 14.98 -1.10 -5.37
N HIS A 31 16.19 -1.63 -5.56
CA HIS A 31 16.85 -1.71 -6.86
C HIS A 31 16.40 -2.91 -7.70
N LYS A 32 15.39 -3.66 -7.25
CA LYS A 32 14.87 -4.86 -7.93
C LYS A 32 15.98 -5.90 -8.18
N ASP A 33 17.04 -5.93 -7.37
CA ASP A 33 18.15 -6.88 -7.44
C ASP A 33 17.91 -8.08 -6.52
N VAL A 34 16.79 -8.77 -6.73
CA VAL A 34 16.29 -9.80 -5.81
C VAL A 34 16.53 -11.23 -6.30
N LEU A 35 17.15 -11.43 -7.48
CA LEU A 35 17.31 -12.77 -8.09
C LEU A 35 18.34 -13.67 -7.39
N LYS A 36 19.21 -13.09 -6.54
CA LYS A 36 20.31 -13.81 -5.87
C LYS A 36 20.10 -14.00 -4.37
N CYS A 37 18.96 -13.56 -3.85
CA CYS A 37 18.64 -13.59 -2.43
C CYS A 37 17.26 -14.22 -2.19
N SER A 38 16.98 -14.61 -0.95
CA SER A 38 15.68 -15.13 -0.55
C SER A 38 14.79 -14.01 -0.03
N CYS A 39 13.58 -13.90 -0.58
CA CYS A 39 12.55 -13.02 -0.04
C CYS A 39 12.01 -13.63 1.25
N GLN A 40 12.20 -12.92 2.36
CA GLN A 40 11.91 -13.45 3.69
C GLN A 40 10.41 -13.68 3.90
N GLY A 41 10.08 -14.67 4.72
CA GLY A 41 8.74 -14.73 5.33
C GLY A 41 8.52 -13.54 6.27
N HIS A 42 7.28 -13.33 6.70
CA HIS A 42 6.92 -12.21 7.58
C HIS A 42 6.44 -12.69 8.97
N PRO A 43 7.31 -13.33 9.77
CA PRO A 43 6.88 -13.90 11.03
C PRO A 43 6.49 -12.78 12.02
N ASP A 44 5.56 -13.06 12.93
CA ASP A 44 5.09 -12.08 13.92
C ASP A 44 6.05 -12.01 15.12
N LYS A 45 7.36 -11.78 14.86
CA LYS A 45 8.43 -11.82 15.89
C LYS A 45 8.70 -10.48 16.56
N CYS A 46 8.08 -9.41 16.09
CA CYS A 46 8.28 -8.08 16.65
C CYS A 46 7.04 -7.66 17.45
N PRO A 47 7.19 -7.33 18.75
CA PRO A 47 6.08 -6.84 19.53
C PRO A 47 5.60 -5.49 18.98
N ALA A 48 4.39 -5.09 19.37
CA ALA A 48 3.94 -3.73 19.14
C ALA A 48 4.89 -2.76 19.86
N LEU A 49 5.32 -1.70 19.17
CA LEU A 49 6.17 -0.68 19.78
C LEU A 49 5.35 0.23 20.69
N THR A 50 5.73 0.31 21.97
CA THR A 50 5.00 1.09 22.98
C THR A 50 5.57 2.49 23.22
N ASN A 51 6.78 2.79 22.71
CA ASN A 51 7.52 4.03 23.03
C ASN A 51 7.74 4.94 21.81
N CYS A 52 6.90 4.83 20.79
CA CYS A 52 6.93 5.78 19.68
C CYS A 52 6.26 7.09 20.08
N ASN A 53 6.82 8.21 19.59
CA ASN A 53 6.19 9.51 19.78
C ASN A 53 4.73 9.43 19.33
N PRO A 54 3.78 9.91 20.16
CA PRO A 54 2.38 9.84 19.83
C PRO A 54 2.12 10.65 18.57
N ILE A 55 1.35 10.07 17.65
CA ILE A 55 0.88 10.74 16.45
C ILE A 55 -0.48 11.35 16.78
N CYS A 56 -0.61 12.66 16.61
CA CYS A 56 -1.87 13.36 16.89
C CYS A 56 -2.34 13.16 18.34
N ASN A 57 -1.42 13.11 19.31
CA ASN A 57 -1.68 12.78 20.72
C ASN A 57 -2.27 11.38 20.94
N LEU A 58 -2.03 10.44 20.03
CA LEU A 58 -2.49 9.05 20.12
C LEU A 58 -1.32 8.08 19.95
N SER A 59 -1.40 6.95 20.64
CA SER A 59 -0.47 5.84 20.45
C SER A 59 -0.66 5.16 19.09
N ILE A 60 0.41 4.53 18.60
CA ILE A 60 0.45 3.76 17.34
C ILE A 60 0.55 2.26 17.67
N ASP A 61 -0.50 1.72 18.28
CA ASP A 61 -0.47 0.36 18.85
C ASP A 61 -0.31 -0.75 17.79
N ASN A 62 -0.65 -0.44 16.53
CA ASN A 62 -0.64 -1.39 15.43
C ASN A 62 0.73 -1.53 14.74
N ARG A 63 1.71 -0.69 15.10
CA ARG A 63 3.05 -0.74 14.49
C ARG A 63 3.86 -1.89 15.08
N LYS A 64 4.18 -2.86 14.22
CA LYS A 64 5.00 -4.03 14.55
C LYS A 64 6.34 -3.98 13.79
N THR A 65 7.23 -3.10 14.21
CA THR A 65 8.61 -2.92 13.71
C THR A 65 9.57 -2.88 14.89
N LYS A 66 10.89 -2.83 14.67
CA LYS A 66 11.91 -2.67 15.73
C LYS A 66 12.19 -1.22 16.11
N SER A 67 11.83 -0.27 15.24
CA SER A 67 12.04 1.15 15.50
C SER A 67 10.81 1.99 15.13
N CYS A 68 10.76 3.21 15.67
CA CYS A 68 9.71 4.18 15.38
C CYS A 68 9.95 4.96 14.08
N VAL A 69 11.06 4.68 13.38
CA VAL A 69 11.36 5.27 12.07
C VAL A 69 10.31 4.78 11.07
N PRO A 70 9.67 5.67 10.29
CA PRO A 70 8.74 5.25 9.25
C PRO A 70 9.40 4.38 8.19
N GLY A 71 8.70 3.34 7.76
CA GLY A 71 9.17 2.44 6.71
C GLY A 71 10.02 1.28 7.22
N CYS A 72 10.35 0.37 6.31
CA CYS A 72 11.04 -0.88 6.64
C CYS A 72 12.57 -0.77 6.48
N THR A 73 13.29 -1.10 7.55
CA THR A 73 14.75 -1.27 7.53
C THR A 73 15.13 -2.75 7.55
N ASP A 74 16.39 -3.09 7.24
CA ASP A 74 16.85 -4.48 7.29
C ASP A 74 16.68 -5.12 8.67
N ALA A 75 16.70 -4.31 9.74
CA ALA A 75 16.43 -4.79 11.09
C ALA A 75 14.99 -5.27 11.26
N ASP A 76 14.04 -4.74 10.47
CA ASP A 76 12.61 -5.04 10.52
C ASP A 76 12.19 -6.24 9.67
N ALA A 77 13.13 -6.86 8.95
CA ALA A 77 12.82 -8.02 8.13
C ALA A 77 12.11 -9.18 8.84
N PRO A 78 12.40 -9.52 10.12
CA PRO A 78 11.64 -10.53 10.85
C PRO A 78 10.30 -10.02 11.41
N CYS A 79 9.88 -8.79 11.11
CA CYS A 79 8.68 -8.18 11.66
C CYS A 79 7.50 -8.27 10.70
N LYS A 80 6.33 -8.70 11.21
CA LYS A 80 5.08 -8.74 10.43
C LYS A 80 4.76 -7.39 9.79
N GLY A 81 5.03 -6.26 10.46
CA GLY A 81 4.78 -4.92 9.93
C GLY A 81 5.57 -4.59 8.66
N CYS A 82 6.56 -5.38 8.29
CA CYS A 82 7.32 -5.23 7.05
C CYS A 82 7.10 -6.36 6.03
N GLY A 83 6.02 -7.13 6.22
CA GLY A 83 5.73 -8.29 5.38
C GLY A 83 5.43 -7.97 3.92
N ILE A 84 4.81 -6.82 3.63
CA ILE A 84 4.64 -6.38 2.24
C ILE A 84 6.01 -6.18 1.59
N TRP A 85 6.95 -5.50 2.25
CA TRP A 85 8.24 -5.14 1.68
C TRP A 85 9.15 -6.35 1.47
N PHE A 86 9.49 -7.06 2.55
CA PHE A 86 10.46 -8.17 2.50
C PHE A 86 9.90 -9.47 1.93
N SER A 87 8.58 -9.63 1.89
CA SER A 87 7.94 -10.85 1.41
C SER A 87 7.13 -10.62 0.14
N THR A 88 5.95 -9.99 0.23
CA THR A 88 4.99 -9.99 -0.88
C THR A 88 5.51 -9.24 -2.10
N LEU A 89 6.03 -8.03 -1.91
CA LEU A 89 6.61 -7.22 -2.97
C LEU A 89 7.90 -7.84 -3.50
N CYS A 90 8.81 -8.25 -2.61
CA CYS A 90 10.06 -8.91 -2.99
C CYS A 90 9.82 -10.12 -3.90
N ASN A 91 8.94 -11.04 -3.48
CA ASN A 91 8.57 -12.21 -4.28
C ASN A 91 7.94 -11.81 -5.62
N HIS A 92 7.08 -10.79 -5.63
CA HIS A 92 6.45 -10.34 -6.86
C HIS A 92 7.46 -9.71 -7.83
N ILE A 93 8.46 -8.98 -7.35
CA ILE A 93 9.56 -8.48 -8.19
C ILE A 93 10.35 -9.66 -8.77
N GLN A 94 10.67 -10.69 -7.97
CA GLN A 94 11.34 -11.90 -8.47
C GLN A 94 10.53 -12.57 -9.59
N ASP A 95 9.22 -12.71 -9.41
CA ASP A 95 8.32 -13.29 -10.41
C ASP A 95 8.35 -12.47 -11.71
N CYS A 96 8.26 -11.14 -11.61
CA CYS A 96 8.35 -10.24 -12.75
C CYS A 96 9.67 -10.39 -13.53
N LEU A 97 10.81 -10.43 -12.81
CA LEU A 97 12.14 -10.57 -13.44
C LEU A 97 12.34 -11.95 -14.08
N ASN A 98 11.70 -12.98 -13.54
CA ASN A 98 11.65 -14.32 -14.10
C ASN A 98 10.60 -14.48 -15.21
N LYS A 99 10.09 -13.37 -15.77
CA LYS A 99 9.14 -13.34 -16.90
C LYS A 99 7.80 -14.03 -16.60
N LYS A 100 7.41 -14.13 -15.32
CA LYS A 100 6.04 -14.51 -14.96
C LYS A 100 5.11 -13.31 -15.14
N ALA A 101 3.80 -13.56 -14.96
CA ALA A 101 2.80 -12.50 -15.00
C ALA A 101 3.15 -11.39 -14.02
N CYS A 102 3.28 -10.18 -14.54
CA CYS A 102 3.69 -8.99 -13.83
C CYS A 102 2.77 -7.85 -14.23
N ASP A 103 2.17 -7.18 -13.25
CA ASP A 103 1.34 -6.02 -13.51
C ASP A 103 1.92 -4.80 -12.78
N ALA A 104 2.49 -3.91 -13.58
CA ALA A 104 3.29 -2.79 -13.10
C ALA A 104 3.12 -1.58 -14.02
N SER A 105 3.35 -0.39 -13.48
CA SER A 105 3.25 0.86 -14.26
C SER A 105 4.33 1.01 -15.33
N GLY A 106 5.32 0.11 -15.36
CA GLY A 106 6.44 0.13 -16.29
C GLY A 106 7.22 -1.17 -16.27
N LYS A 107 8.33 -1.20 -17.01
CA LYS A 107 9.19 -2.39 -17.09
C LYS A 107 9.91 -2.62 -15.76
N VAL A 108 9.66 -3.78 -15.13
CA VAL A 108 10.44 -4.24 -13.97
C VAL A 108 11.79 -4.75 -14.46
N GLN A 109 12.87 -4.06 -14.07
CA GLN A 109 14.24 -4.45 -14.37
C GLN A 109 15.17 -4.07 -13.21
N GLN A 110 16.22 -4.87 -13.00
CA GLN A 110 17.28 -4.58 -12.04
C GLN A 110 17.87 -3.18 -12.29
N ASN A 111 18.05 -2.42 -11.21
CA ASN A 111 18.53 -1.03 -11.21
C ASN A 111 17.71 -0.08 -12.09
N GLY A 112 16.47 -0.47 -12.44
CA GLY A 112 15.52 0.37 -13.16
C GLY A 112 14.85 1.40 -12.26
N PRO A 113 14.07 2.32 -12.84
CA PRO A 113 13.32 3.31 -12.08
C PRO A 113 12.31 2.64 -11.14
N MET A 114 11.79 3.45 -10.22
CA MET A 114 10.61 3.07 -9.44
C MET A 114 9.45 2.70 -10.36
N VAL A 115 8.70 1.68 -9.97
CA VAL A 115 7.44 1.31 -10.63
C VAL A 115 6.37 1.02 -9.57
N TRP A 116 5.13 1.36 -9.90
CA TRP A 116 3.97 0.89 -9.16
C TRP A 116 3.69 -0.57 -9.52
N MET A 117 3.30 -1.35 -8.54
CA MET A 117 3.08 -2.80 -8.64
C MET A 117 1.68 -3.12 -8.15
N TYR A 118 0.94 -3.89 -8.94
CA TYR A 118 -0.29 -4.53 -8.49
C TYR A 118 0.04 -5.90 -7.93
N LEU A 119 -0.13 -6.08 -6.63
CA LEU A 119 0.12 -7.33 -5.91
C LEU A 119 -1.18 -8.16 -5.87
N PRO A 120 -1.29 -9.25 -6.65
CA PRO A 120 -2.45 -10.12 -6.57
C PRO A 120 -2.49 -10.82 -5.19
N GLY A 121 -3.62 -10.77 -4.50
CA GLY A 121 -3.75 -11.23 -3.12
C GLY A 121 -5.09 -11.91 -2.79
N GLY A 122 -5.74 -12.51 -3.79
CA GLY A 122 -7.08 -13.06 -3.63
C GLY A 122 -8.14 -11.96 -3.50
N ASN A 123 -8.84 -11.90 -2.37
CA ASN A 123 -10.00 -11.02 -2.17
C ASN A 123 -9.64 -9.55 -1.91
N GLU A 124 -8.40 -9.27 -1.49
CA GLU A 124 -7.89 -7.92 -1.19
C GLU A 124 -6.52 -7.70 -1.86
N PRO A 125 -6.47 -7.54 -3.20
CA PRO A 125 -5.24 -7.18 -3.87
C PRO A 125 -4.79 -5.78 -3.43
N LEU A 126 -3.48 -5.56 -3.50
CA LEU A 126 -2.83 -4.34 -3.03
C LEU A 126 -2.11 -3.66 -4.18
N ILE A 127 -2.07 -2.32 -4.17
CA ILE A 127 -1.18 -1.56 -5.04
C ILE A 127 -0.07 -0.97 -4.17
N THR A 128 1.19 -1.19 -4.54
CA THR A 128 2.37 -0.65 -3.86
C THR A 128 3.41 -0.14 -4.86
N THR A 129 4.59 0.25 -4.40
CA THR A 129 5.72 0.70 -5.22
C THR A 129 6.99 -0.05 -4.86
N THR A 130 7.93 -0.16 -5.80
CA THR A 130 9.28 -0.65 -5.55
C THR A 130 10.17 0.32 -4.77
N ASP A 131 9.72 1.56 -4.55
CA ASP A 131 10.40 2.47 -3.63
C ASP A 131 10.05 2.18 -2.18
N ARG A 132 11.02 2.41 -1.28
CA ARG A 132 10.78 2.33 0.16
C ARG A 132 9.97 3.55 0.59
N LEU A 133 8.65 3.39 0.63
CA LEU A 133 7.68 4.42 0.92
C LEU A 133 6.77 3.92 2.04
N ALA A 134 6.73 4.57 3.20
CA ALA A 134 5.99 4.01 4.34
C ALA A 134 4.47 4.20 4.22
N GLY A 135 4.00 5.33 3.71
CA GLY A 135 2.58 5.56 3.43
C GLY A 135 2.26 6.97 2.98
N ILE A 136 1.09 7.46 3.40
CA ILE A 136 0.48 8.70 2.88
C ILE A 136 1.27 9.97 3.21
N GLU A 137 1.91 10.05 4.36
CA GLU A 137 2.71 11.23 4.74
C GLU A 137 3.92 11.37 3.83
N GLU A 138 4.71 10.30 3.71
CA GLU A 138 5.91 10.29 2.88
C GLU A 138 5.57 10.42 1.39
N MET A 139 4.39 9.94 0.97
CA MET A 139 3.87 10.15 -0.38
C MET A 139 3.57 11.64 -0.62
N ALA A 140 2.90 12.29 0.33
CA ALA A 140 2.51 13.69 0.25
C ALA A 140 3.72 14.64 0.33
N ASP A 141 4.81 14.25 0.98
CA ASP A 141 6.05 15.04 1.02
C ASP A 141 6.81 15.02 -0.33
N HIS A 142 6.49 14.08 -1.22
CA HIS A 142 7.12 13.92 -2.53
C HIS A 142 6.08 13.72 -3.66
N PRO A 143 5.15 14.67 -3.84
CA PRO A 143 4.00 14.48 -4.71
C PRO A 143 4.40 14.34 -6.18
N THR A 144 5.48 14.97 -6.62
CA THR A 144 5.97 14.87 -8.02
C THR A 144 6.48 13.48 -8.38
N ILE A 145 7.06 12.76 -7.41
CA ILE A 145 7.54 11.38 -7.57
C ILE A 145 6.35 10.42 -7.54
N TYR A 146 5.41 10.65 -6.63
CA TYR A 146 4.34 9.67 -6.35
C TYR A 146 2.96 10.03 -6.91
N LYS A 147 2.83 11.08 -7.73
CA LYS A 147 1.57 11.56 -8.32
C LYS A 147 0.71 10.48 -8.97
N ASP A 148 1.36 9.45 -9.53
CA ASP A 148 0.69 8.39 -10.26
C ASP A 148 0.20 7.22 -9.40
N ALA A 149 0.40 7.27 -8.07
CA ALA A 149 -0.03 6.21 -7.15
C ALA A 149 -1.52 5.85 -7.33
N PHE A 150 -2.39 6.85 -7.23
CA PHE A 150 -3.83 6.67 -7.41
C PHE A 150 -4.23 6.59 -8.88
N ASN A 151 -3.43 7.10 -9.83
CA ASN A 151 -3.72 6.95 -11.25
C ASN A 151 -3.57 5.49 -11.67
N PHE A 152 -2.46 4.85 -11.30
CA PHE A 152 -2.19 3.44 -11.54
C PHE A 152 -3.20 2.54 -10.82
N ALA A 153 -3.54 2.85 -9.56
CA ALA A 153 -4.53 2.09 -8.82
C ALA A 153 -5.94 2.16 -9.42
N GLN A 154 -6.28 3.22 -10.16
CA GLN A 154 -7.57 3.42 -10.83
C GLN A 154 -7.61 2.89 -12.27
N ASP A 155 -6.52 2.29 -12.77
CA ASP A 155 -6.50 1.69 -14.10
C ASP A 155 -7.64 0.65 -14.23
N PRO A 156 -8.37 0.61 -15.35
CA PRO A 156 -9.46 -0.36 -15.54
C PRO A 156 -9.07 -1.84 -15.37
N LYS A 157 -7.78 -2.19 -15.49
CA LYS A 157 -7.27 -3.54 -15.19
C LYS A 157 -7.25 -3.85 -13.69
N HIS A 158 -7.12 -2.82 -12.86
CA HIS A 158 -6.96 -2.96 -11.42
C HIS A 158 -8.23 -2.59 -10.66
N PHE A 159 -9.09 -1.72 -11.21
CA PHE A 159 -10.18 -1.11 -10.46
C PHE A 159 -11.54 -1.20 -11.17
N GLU A 160 -12.48 -1.85 -10.50
CA GLU A 160 -13.88 -1.95 -10.93
C GLU A 160 -14.74 -0.92 -10.16
N PRO A 161 -14.96 0.30 -10.70
CA PRO A 161 -15.53 1.42 -9.93
C PRO A 161 -16.96 1.16 -9.43
N ASP A 162 -17.72 0.29 -10.09
CA ASP A 162 -19.10 -0.02 -9.71
C ASP A 162 -19.19 -0.94 -8.48
N SER A 163 -18.12 -1.66 -8.15
CA SER A 163 -18.13 -2.66 -7.06
C SER A 163 -16.99 -2.50 -6.05
N ARG A 164 -15.96 -1.70 -6.36
CA ARG A 164 -14.79 -1.54 -5.52
C ARG A 164 -14.56 -0.10 -5.07
N ALA A 165 -13.80 0.01 -3.99
CA ALA A 165 -13.16 1.23 -3.53
C ALA A 165 -11.66 0.96 -3.39
N LEU A 166 -10.87 2.01 -3.51
CA LEU A 166 -9.43 2.02 -3.26
C LEU A 166 -9.18 2.76 -1.96
N VAL A 167 -8.37 2.22 -1.06
CA VAL A 167 -8.20 2.78 0.28
C VAL A 167 -6.74 2.70 0.73
N LEU A 168 -6.18 3.84 1.16
CA LEU A 168 -4.86 3.96 1.77
C LEU A 168 -5.01 4.33 3.24
N ASN A 169 -4.56 3.44 4.13
CA ASN A 169 -4.62 3.69 5.57
C ASN A 169 -3.70 4.83 6.02
N SER A 170 -4.10 5.46 7.14
CA SER A 170 -3.27 6.44 7.84
C SER A 170 -2.09 5.77 8.56
N VAL A 171 -1.11 6.56 9.00
CA VAL A 171 0.01 6.06 9.82
C VAL A 171 -0.50 5.37 11.08
N ARG A 172 -1.56 5.90 11.71
CA ARG A 172 -2.15 5.29 12.89
C ARG A 172 -2.88 3.97 12.61
N ALA A 173 -3.59 3.89 11.49
CA ALA A 173 -4.45 2.75 11.18
C ALA A 173 -3.72 1.61 10.45
N ARG A 174 -2.58 1.89 9.80
CA ARG A 174 -1.83 0.87 9.05
C ARG A 174 -1.18 -0.15 9.98
N THR A 175 -1.15 -1.40 9.55
CA THR A 175 -0.43 -2.50 10.21
C THR A 175 0.88 -2.85 9.51
N MET A 176 1.08 -2.31 8.30
CA MET A 176 2.26 -2.52 7.47
C MET A 176 2.93 -1.17 7.18
N GLU A 177 4.25 -1.10 7.34
CA GLU A 177 5.11 0.06 7.12
C GLU A 177 5.67 0.10 5.69
N GLN A 178 4.80 -0.18 4.73
CA GLN A 178 5.03 0.01 3.30
C GLN A 178 3.74 0.56 2.71
N PHE A 179 3.83 1.51 1.78
CA PHE A 179 2.68 2.10 1.11
C PHE A 179 1.87 1.01 0.43
N HIS A 180 0.58 0.93 0.72
CA HIS A 180 -0.31 0.01 0.04
C HIS A 180 -1.73 0.58 -0.04
N ILE A 181 -2.27 0.59 -1.25
CA ILE A 181 -3.68 0.89 -1.50
C ILE A 181 -4.42 -0.45 -1.54
N HIS A 182 -5.37 -0.63 -0.63
CA HIS A 182 -6.30 -1.74 -0.62
C HIS A 182 -7.32 -1.57 -1.73
N LYS A 183 -7.60 -2.64 -2.47
CA LYS A 183 -8.83 -2.76 -3.26
C LYS A 183 -9.86 -3.57 -2.48
N CYS A 184 -10.90 -2.91 -2.00
CA CYS A 184 -11.96 -3.52 -1.21
C CYS A 184 -13.32 -3.38 -1.91
N PHE A 185 -14.32 -4.17 -1.51
CA PHE A 185 -15.70 -3.95 -1.96
C PHE A 185 -16.21 -2.61 -1.41
N ARG A 186 -16.81 -1.78 -2.25
CA ARG A 186 -17.42 -0.52 -1.81
C ARG A 186 -18.70 -0.77 -1.01
N PRO A 187 -19.07 0.14 -0.07
CA PRO A 187 -20.33 0.13 0.64
C PRO A 187 -21.53 -0.07 -0.28
N THR A 188 -22.58 -0.70 0.24
CA THR A 188 -23.82 -1.00 -0.51
C THR A 188 -24.94 -0.05 -0.08
N THR A 189 -26.05 -0.02 -0.80
CA THR A 189 -27.22 0.79 -0.39
C THR A 189 -27.81 0.37 0.95
N ALA A 190 -27.64 -0.89 1.37
CA ALA A 190 -28.07 -1.39 2.68
C ALA A 190 -27.14 -0.93 3.83
N SER A 191 -25.86 -0.66 3.55
CA SER A 191 -24.90 -0.09 4.50
C SER A 191 -24.09 1.00 3.78
N PRO A 192 -24.67 2.18 3.55
CA PRO A 192 -24.13 3.13 2.57
C PRO A 192 -22.86 3.84 3.03
N ARG A 193 -22.61 3.96 4.34
CA ARG A 193 -21.36 4.53 4.92
C ARG A 193 -20.95 5.84 4.20
N ALA A 194 -19.76 5.89 3.57
CA ALA A 194 -19.31 7.04 2.79
C ALA A 194 -20.30 7.45 1.67
N LEU A 195 -20.94 6.50 0.99
CA LEU A 195 -21.89 6.78 -0.10
C LEU A 195 -23.07 7.62 0.37
N ALA A 196 -23.55 7.40 1.60
CA ALA A 196 -24.67 8.16 2.15
C ALA A 196 -24.43 9.68 2.10
N ARG A 197 -23.17 10.09 2.26
CA ARG A 197 -22.72 11.48 2.24
C ARG A 197 -22.35 11.93 0.83
N LEU A 198 -21.57 11.13 0.10
CA LEU A 198 -21.11 11.49 -1.26
C LEU A 198 -22.25 11.62 -2.25
N ASP A 199 -23.27 10.75 -2.20
CA ASP A 199 -24.43 10.81 -3.10
C ASP A 199 -25.19 12.14 -3.02
N LYS A 200 -25.17 12.78 -1.85
CA LYS A 200 -25.88 14.06 -1.59
C LYS A 200 -24.98 15.27 -1.71
N ALA A 201 -23.66 15.09 -1.75
CA ALA A 201 -22.71 16.19 -1.83
C ALA A 201 -22.70 16.79 -3.25
N PRO A 202 -22.62 18.13 -3.39
CA PRO A 202 -22.37 18.75 -4.69
C PRO A 202 -20.98 18.30 -5.19
N PRO A 203 -20.82 17.97 -6.49
CA PRO A 203 -19.53 17.56 -7.00
C PRO A 203 -18.53 18.71 -6.86
N ASN A 204 -17.38 18.43 -6.28
CA ASN A 204 -16.25 19.34 -6.28
C ASN A 204 -15.35 19.01 -7.48
N LEU A 205 -15.58 19.68 -8.61
CA LEU A 205 -14.80 19.46 -9.84
C LEU A 205 -13.47 20.24 -9.85
N THR A 206 -13.14 20.93 -8.76
CA THR A 206 -11.84 21.58 -8.62
C THR A 206 -10.74 20.55 -8.36
N LYS A 207 -9.48 20.93 -8.58
CA LYS A 207 -8.31 20.11 -8.23
C LYS A 207 -7.92 20.20 -6.75
N LYS A 208 -8.80 20.73 -5.90
CA LYS A 208 -8.53 20.94 -4.47
C LYS A 208 -9.46 20.09 -3.62
N LEU A 209 -8.95 19.59 -2.50
CA LEU A 209 -9.79 18.92 -1.51
C LEU A 209 -10.63 19.95 -0.74
N VAL A 210 -11.95 19.76 -0.75
CA VAL A 210 -12.93 20.61 -0.05
C VAL A 210 -13.64 19.75 0.98
N GLU A 211 -13.82 20.29 2.18
CA GLU A 211 -14.51 19.59 3.26
C GLU A 211 -15.98 19.41 2.88
N ILE A 212 -16.43 18.16 2.82
CA ILE A 212 -17.85 17.84 2.90
C ILE A 212 -18.15 17.82 4.40
N LEU A 213 -19.21 18.43 4.91
CA LEU A 213 -19.46 18.46 6.35
C LEU A 213 -20.03 17.12 6.87
N PRO A 214 -19.69 16.68 8.09
CA PRO A 214 -20.22 15.45 8.67
C PRO A 214 -21.71 15.62 8.99
N LYS A 215 -22.51 14.56 8.83
CA LYS A 215 -23.94 14.60 9.18
C LYS A 215 -24.22 14.37 10.66
N GLY A 216 -23.23 13.90 11.40
CA GLY A 216 -23.34 13.64 12.83
C GLY A 216 -21.98 13.46 13.48
N PRO A 217 -21.93 13.45 14.82
CA PRO A 217 -20.67 13.47 15.58
C PRO A 217 -19.82 12.20 15.44
N LYS A 218 -20.41 11.12 14.92
CA LYS A 218 -19.73 9.83 14.69
C LYS A 218 -19.11 9.71 13.30
N GLU A 219 -19.42 10.62 12.37
CA GLU A 219 -18.84 10.57 11.04
C GLU A 219 -17.45 11.21 11.02
N PRO A 220 -16.47 10.62 10.31
CA PRO A 220 -15.17 11.23 10.17
C PRO A 220 -15.27 12.55 9.39
N ARG A 221 -14.35 13.47 9.65
CA ARG A 221 -14.11 14.60 8.76
C ARG A 221 -13.66 14.07 7.40
N LEU A 222 -14.12 14.72 6.34
CA LEU A 222 -13.96 14.22 4.98
C LEU A 222 -13.70 15.39 4.03
N TRP A 223 -12.56 15.38 3.36
CA TRP A 223 -12.25 16.33 2.31
C TRP A 223 -12.17 15.60 0.99
N CYS A 224 -12.90 16.06 -0.01
CA CYS A 224 -12.95 15.37 -1.29
C CYS A 224 -12.79 16.31 -2.48
N MET A 225 -12.29 15.73 -3.55
CA MET A 225 -12.41 16.20 -4.92
C MET A 225 -13.15 15.14 -5.74
N SER A 226 -13.72 15.52 -6.87
CA SER A 226 -14.51 14.63 -7.71
C SER A 226 -14.27 14.88 -9.18
N VAL A 227 -14.59 13.88 -9.97
CA VAL A 227 -14.77 14.00 -11.41
C VAL A 227 -16.19 13.57 -11.77
N ALA A 228 -16.75 14.22 -12.78
CA ALA A 228 -18.11 13.94 -13.23
C ALA A 228 -18.21 12.51 -13.83
N LYS A 229 -19.45 12.04 -13.96
CA LYS A 229 -19.75 10.75 -14.59
C LYS A 229 -19.09 10.65 -15.97
N GLY A 230 -18.43 9.52 -16.21
CA GLY A 230 -17.76 9.23 -17.49
C GLY A 230 -16.45 9.99 -17.72
N GLN A 231 -15.97 10.81 -16.78
CA GLN A 231 -14.72 11.57 -16.93
C GLN A 231 -13.46 10.80 -16.49
N GLY A 232 -13.60 9.51 -16.17
CA GLY A 232 -12.46 8.63 -15.86
C GLY A 232 -11.94 8.75 -14.42
N ALA A 233 -10.62 8.75 -14.27
CA ALA A 233 -9.94 8.71 -12.98
C ALA A 233 -9.89 10.09 -12.29
N VAL A 234 -9.83 10.07 -10.96
CA VAL A 234 -9.51 11.25 -10.17
C VAL A 234 -8.00 11.48 -10.25
N THR A 235 -7.58 12.46 -11.07
CA THR A 235 -6.18 12.82 -11.28
C THR A 235 -5.77 14.05 -10.49
N GLY A 236 -4.49 14.15 -10.12
CA GLY A 236 -3.96 15.24 -9.28
C GLY A 236 -4.27 15.09 -7.78
N PHE A 237 -4.64 13.86 -7.36
CA PHE A 237 -5.12 13.61 -6.00
C PHE A 237 -3.98 13.66 -4.97
N VAL A 238 -2.78 13.19 -5.33
CA VAL A 238 -1.61 13.22 -4.44
C VAL A 238 -1.18 14.65 -4.15
N GLU A 239 -1.13 15.51 -5.16
CA GLU A 239 -0.88 16.95 -5.01
C GLU A 239 -1.95 17.62 -4.15
N ALA A 240 -3.22 17.23 -4.31
CA ALA A 240 -4.30 17.77 -3.50
C ALA A 240 -4.25 17.33 -2.02
N ILE A 241 -3.70 16.12 -1.74
CA ILE A 241 -3.40 15.65 -0.37
C ILE A 241 -2.26 16.48 0.23
N GLU A 242 -1.20 16.73 -0.53
CA GLU A 242 -0.09 17.59 -0.12
C GLU A 242 -0.57 19.01 0.22
N GLU A 243 -1.39 19.62 -0.65
CA GLU A 243 -1.96 20.95 -0.40
C GLU A 243 -2.81 20.95 0.89
N LEU A 244 -3.60 19.90 1.12
CA LEU A 244 -4.40 19.77 2.34
C LEU A 244 -3.53 19.67 3.60
N PHE A 245 -2.41 18.94 3.52
CA PHE A 245 -1.46 18.77 4.63
C PHE A 245 -0.70 20.05 4.97
N HIS A 246 -0.55 20.96 4.02
CA HIS A 246 0.10 22.28 4.21
C HIS A 246 -0.90 23.43 4.36
N ARG A 247 -2.20 23.16 4.29
CA ARG A 247 -3.26 24.14 4.53
C ARG A 247 -3.26 24.49 6.02
N GLY A 248 -2.51 25.52 6.39
CA GLY A 248 -2.55 26.09 7.74
C GLY A 248 -3.96 26.55 8.13
N GLY A 249 -4.16 26.88 9.41
CA GLY A 249 -5.46 27.35 9.90
C GLY A 249 -5.71 26.99 11.36
N LYS A 250 -6.91 27.29 11.84
CA LYS A 250 -7.33 27.03 13.23
C LYS A 250 -7.56 25.54 13.54
N ASP A 251 -7.69 24.70 12.51
CA ASP A 251 -8.02 23.28 12.65
C ASP A 251 -7.35 22.47 11.51
N PRO A 252 -6.02 22.30 11.56
CA PRO A 252 -5.27 21.59 10.54
C PRO A 252 -5.55 20.08 10.58
N VAL A 253 -5.48 19.44 9.42
CA VAL A 253 -5.57 17.98 9.32
C VAL A 253 -4.37 17.35 10.03
N CYS A 254 -4.63 16.38 10.90
CA CYS A 254 -3.51 15.66 11.51
C CYS A 254 -2.98 14.59 10.56
N LYS A 255 -1.81 14.85 9.95
CA LYS A 255 -1.21 14.02 8.89
C LYS A 255 -1.19 12.51 9.23
N GLY A 256 -0.83 12.15 10.46
CA GLY A 256 -0.75 10.72 10.84
C GLY A 256 -2.07 10.02 11.15
N ARG A 257 -3.18 10.76 11.18
CA ARG A 257 -4.54 10.21 11.14
C ARG A 257 -5.17 10.30 9.76
N ALA A 258 -4.57 11.06 8.85
CA ALA A 258 -5.06 11.20 7.50
C ALA A 258 -4.93 9.88 6.75
N GLY A 259 -6.03 9.39 6.18
CA GLY A 259 -6.04 8.29 5.21
C GLY A 259 -6.76 8.74 3.96
N ALA A 260 -6.58 8.03 2.85
CA ALA A 260 -7.14 8.40 1.56
C ALA A 260 -7.99 7.29 0.97
N ALA A 261 -8.97 7.64 0.15
CA ALA A 261 -9.80 6.70 -0.57
C ALA A 261 -10.22 7.24 -1.94
N VAL A 262 -10.40 6.32 -2.90
CA VAL A 262 -11.11 6.58 -4.15
C VAL A 262 -12.31 5.66 -4.25
N ILE A 263 -13.47 6.23 -4.55
CA ILE A 263 -14.74 5.49 -4.67
C ILE A 263 -15.63 6.13 -5.73
N GLN A 264 -16.43 5.32 -6.43
CA GLN A 264 -17.52 5.85 -7.25
C GLN A 264 -18.80 5.90 -6.42
N ASP A 265 -19.56 6.98 -6.53
CA ASP A 265 -20.85 7.11 -5.85
C ASP A 265 -22.00 6.48 -6.66
N ASN A 266 -23.24 6.59 -6.17
CA ASN A 266 -24.42 6.06 -6.88
C ASN A 266 -24.83 6.93 -8.08
N ASN A 267 -24.33 8.15 -8.17
CA ASN A 267 -24.50 9.05 -9.33
C ASN A 267 -23.40 8.84 -10.38
N GLN A 268 -22.59 7.78 -10.24
CA GLN A 268 -21.45 7.44 -11.08
C GLN A 268 -20.37 8.53 -11.15
N ARG A 269 -20.29 9.40 -10.15
CA ARG A 269 -19.19 10.34 -9.96
C ARG A 269 -18.07 9.64 -9.21
N ARG A 270 -16.83 9.88 -9.60
CA ARG A 270 -15.68 9.32 -8.89
C ARG A 270 -15.10 10.37 -7.95
N TRP A 271 -14.84 9.96 -6.72
CA TRP A 271 -14.38 10.81 -5.64
C TRP A 271 -13.01 10.36 -5.17
N GLY A 272 -12.10 11.32 -4.95
CA GLY A 272 -10.87 11.14 -4.19
C GLY A 272 -11.02 11.89 -2.88
N CYS A 273 -10.92 11.19 -1.75
CA CYS A 273 -11.26 11.71 -0.44
C CYS A 273 -10.19 11.42 0.60
N VAL A 274 -9.99 12.35 1.54
CA VAL A 274 -9.15 12.19 2.74
C VAL A 274 -10.04 12.15 3.98
N THR A 275 -9.75 11.22 4.89
CA THR A 275 -10.36 11.12 6.22
C THR A 275 -9.36 11.47 7.30
N ASP A 276 -9.78 12.13 8.39
CA ASP A 276 -8.95 12.35 9.59
C ASP A 276 -9.62 11.72 10.82
N ASN A 277 -9.55 10.40 10.92
CA ASN A 277 -10.11 9.63 12.05
C ASN A 277 -9.15 8.55 12.56
N GLN A 278 -9.42 8.04 13.77
CA GLN A 278 -8.51 7.09 14.41
C GLN A 278 -8.50 5.72 13.73
N GLN A 279 -9.64 5.30 13.19
CA GLN A 279 -9.84 3.99 12.56
C GLN A 279 -9.37 3.96 11.09
N GLY A 280 -8.99 5.12 10.54
CA GLY A 280 -8.67 5.25 9.14
C GLY A 280 -9.90 5.10 8.21
N PRO A 281 -9.64 5.06 6.89
CA PRO A 281 -10.68 5.08 5.87
C PRO A 281 -11.36 3.73 5.62
N LEU A 282 -10.72 2.59 5.91
CA LEU A 282 -11.25 1.26 5.61
C LEU A 282 -12.68 1.03 6.15
N PRO A 283 -13.00 1.32 7.43
CA PRO A 283 -14.35 1.11 7.94
C PRO A 283 -15.41 2.03 7.31
N TYR A 284 -15.01 3.13 6.66
CA TYR A 284 -15.95 4.07 6.06
C TYR A 284 -16.14 3.84 4.56
N PHE A 285 -15.09 3.40 3.86
CA PHE A 285 -15.06 3.25 2.40
C PHE A 285 -15.15 1.81 1.90
N CYS A 286 -15.19 0.80 2.78
CA CYS A 286 -15.35 -0.61 2.41
C CYS A 286 -16.59 -1.26 3.05
N ALA A 287 -17.18 -2.26 2.38
CA ALA A 287 -18.43 -2.90 2.78
C ALA A 287 -18.33 -3.91 3.94
N GLY A 288 -17.12 -4.36 4.31
CA GLY A 288 -17.00 -5.60 5.09
C GLY A 288 -15.74 -5.76 5.95
N HIS A 289 -15.11 -4.69 6.44
CA HIS A 289 -14.10 -4.85 7.50
C HIS A 289 -14.79 -5.10 8.84
N ASN A 290 -15.18 -6.35 9.07
CA ASN A 290 -15.20 -6.89 10.41
C ASN A 290 -13.74 -7.28 10.69
N HIS A 291 -13.06 -6.52 11.56
CA HIS A 291 -11.81 -6.97 12.16
C HIS A 291 -12.07 -8.17 13.07
#